data_AF-A0A5B6VZX5-F1
#
_entry.id   AF-A0A5B6VZX5-F1
#
_cell.length_a   1.000
_cell.length_b   1.000
_cell.length_c   1.000
_cell.angle_alpha   90.00
_cell.angle_beta   90.00
_cell.angle_gamma   90.00
#
_symmetry.space_group_name_H-M   'P 1'
#
loop_
_entity.id
_entity.type
_entity.pdbx_description
1 polymer ?
#
loop_
_entity_poly.entity_id
_entity_poly.type
_entity_poly.pdbx_seq_one_letter_code
_entity_poly.pdbx_strand_id
1 'polypeptide(L)'
;MGACLSTTKVIGSSSNAAAHHRKHQPSATTVTVNEKKESRKPNNQQGQRQQVKSSQPLKVKGKPSSTRQTGIIPCGKRTDFGYHKDFDQRYTIGKLLGHGQFGYTYVAIDKANGDRVAVKKIDKNKMVLPMAVEDVKREVKILEALKGHENVVQFYNAFEDDSYVYIVMELCEGGELLDRILAKKDSRYSEKDAAVVVRQMLKVAAECHLHGLVHRDMKPENFLFKSTREDSLLKATDFGLSDFIRPGKRFHDIVGSAYYVAPEVLKRRSGPESDVWSIGVITYILLCGKRPFWDKTEDGIFKEVLKKKPDFRRKPWPTISNGAKDFVKKLLVKDPHARLTAAQALSHPWVREGGNASDIPVDISVLNNLRQFVKYSRLKQFALRALASTLNEEEIADLRDQFDAIDVDKNGSISLEEMRQALAKDLPWKMKEPRVLEILQAIDSNTDGLVDFKEFVAAALHVNQMEEHDSDKWQMLSQAAFEKFDVDRDGFITPEELRMHTGLRGSIDPLLEEADIDKDGKISLSEFRRLLRTASISSRNVPCSSDQRNSRKL
;
A
#
# COMPACT_ATOMS: atom_id res chain seq x y z
N MET A 1 19.47 -2.18 -1.88
CA MET A 1 19.34 -1.21 -3.00
C MET A 1 17.88 -1.21 -3.43
N GLY A 2 17.28 -0.04 -3.56
CA GLY A 2 15.89 0.15 -4.02
C GLY A 2 15.70 1.65 -4.28
N ALA A 3 15.17 2.01 -5.45
CA ALA A 3 15.20 3.40 -5.92
C ALA A 3 14.05 4.22 -5.31
N CYS A 4 14.37 5.33 -4.66
CA CYS A 4 13.37 6.32 -4.24
C CYS A 4 12.78 7.04 -5.45
N LEU A 5 11.45 7.09 -5.54
CA LEU A 5 10.75 7.85 -6.58
C LEU A 5 10.75 9.35 -6.26
N SER A 6 11.09 10.16 -7.26
CA SER A 6 11.24 11.62 -7.15
C SER A 6 9.93 12.34 -6.82
N THR A 7 9.92 13.14 -5.75
CA THR A 7 8.86 14.11 -5.46
C THR A 7 9.08 15.41 -6.26
N THR A 8 8.57 15.45 -7.49
CA THR A 8 8.64 16.63 -8.35
C THR A 8 7.48 17.58 -8.08
N LYS A 9 7.75 18.83 -7.68
CA LYS A 9 6.71 19.84 -7.42
C LYS A 9 6.09 20.37 -8.73
N VAL A 10 4.76 20.36 -8.82
CA VAL A 10 4.03 21.12 -9.85
C VAL A 10 4.10 22.62 -9.53
N ILE A 11 4.83 23.37 -10.34
CA ILE A 11 4.88 24.85 -10.25
C ILE A 11 3.97 25.43 -11.34
N GLY A 12 2.78 25.86 -10.95
CA GLY A 12 1.88 26.62 -11.82
C GLY A 12 2.27 28.10 -11.85
N SER A 13 2.76 28.58 -12.98
CA SER A 13 3.16 29.98 -13.17
C SER A 13 1.98 30.96 -13.02
N SER A 14 2.13 31.99 -12.19
CA SER A 14 1.16 33.08 -12.06
C SER A 14 1.46 34.22 -13.05
N SER A 15 0.61 34.41 -14.05
CA SER A 15 0.58 35.62 -14.88
C SER A 15 -0.64 36.48 -14.52
N ASN A 16 -0.36 37.67 -13.97
CA ASN A 16 -1.35 38.74 -13.86
C ASN A 16 -1.45 39.47 -15.19
N ALA A 17 -2.68 39.68 -15.69
CA ALA A 17 -3.00 40.71 -16.68
C ALA A 17 -4.37 41.31 -16.37
N ALA A 18 -4.52 42.61 -16.59
CA ALA A 18 -5.61 43.41 -16.05
C ALA A 18 -6.91 43.35 -16.88
N ALA A 19 -7.98 43.90 -16.30
CA ALA A 19 -9.32 43.95 -16.90
C ALA A 19 -9.42 44.87 -18.12
N HIS A 20 -10.35 44.56 -19.04
CA HIS A 20 -11.12 45.57 -19.78
C HIS A 20 -12.47 45.00 -20.29
N HIS A 21 -13.51 45.82 -20.23
CA HIS A 21 -14.83 45.53 -20.82
C HIS A 21 -14.81 45.64 -22.37
N ARG A 22 -15.52 44.74 -23.08
CA ARG A 22 -16.81 45.06 -23.76
C ARG A 22 -17.36 43.88 -24.60
N LYS A 23 -18.66 44.00 -24.93
CA LYS A 23 -19.52 43.12 -25.75
C LYS A 23 -18.91 42.76 -27.12
N HIS A 24 -19.14 41.53 -27.62
CA HIS A 24 -20.11 41.25 -28.71
C HIS A 24 -20.21 39.75 -29.10
N GLN A 25 -21.44 39.30 -29.34
CA GLN A 25 -21.80 38.19 -30.26
C GLN A 25 -21.98 38.80 -31.69
N PRO A 26 -22.05 38.02 -32.82
CA PRO A 26 -22.67 36.69 -32.92
C PRO A 26 -22.11 35.65 -33.96
N SER A 27 -22.69 34.43 -33.90
CA SER A 27 -23.13 33.53 -35.00
C SER A 27 -22.22 33.00 -36.15
N ALA A 28 -22.02 31.66 -36.11
CA ALA A 28 -22.55 30.64 -37.06
C ALA A 28 -21.90 30.28 -38.43
N THR A 29 -22.22 29.04 -38.87
CA THR A 29 -22.12 28.39 -40.21
C THR A 29 -20.80 27.63 -40.50
N THR A 30 -20.72 26.28 -40.45
CA THR A 30 -21.14 25.22 -41.42
C THR A 30 -20.37 25.28 -42.76
N VAL A 31 -19.58 24.28 -43.21
CA VAL A 31 -19.91 23.15 -44.14
C VAL A 31 -18.57 22.35 -44.30
N THR A 32 -18.39 21.07 -43.92
CA THR A 32 -18.70 19.73 -44.54
C THR A 32 -18.04 19.35 -45.90
N VAL A 33 -17.70 18.05 -46.02
CA VAL A 33 -17.51 17.18 -47.22
C VAL A 33 -16.07 16.81 -47.69
N ASN A 34 -15.68 15.53 -47.45
CA ASN A 34 -15.12 14.45 -48.32
C ASN A 34 -14.18 14.76 -49.54
N GLU A 35 -13.31 13.87 -50.06
CA GLU A 35 -12.93 12.46 -49.77
C GLU A 35 -11.57 12.05 -50.44
N LYS A 36 -10.96 10.94 -49.94
CA LYS A 36 -10.29 9.77 -50.63
C LYS A 36 -9.70 9.92 -52.08
N LYS A 37 -8.66 9.18 -52.52
CA LYS A 37 -8.09 7.87 -52.12
C LYS A 37 -6.74 7.54 -52.84
N GLU A 38 -5.95 6.61 -52.27
CA GLU A 38 -5.11 5.53 -52.89
C GLU A 38 -4.21 5.81 -54.15
N SER A 39 -3.00 5.26 -54.33
CA SER A 39 -2.18 4.24 -53.62
C SER A 39 -0.68 4.41 -54.04
N ARG A 40 0.35 3.55 -53.83
CA ARG A 40 0.47 2.12 -53.40
C ARG A 40 1.85 1.85 -52.71
N LYS A 41 2.47 0.68 -52.95
CA LYS A 41 3.79 0.13 -52.50
C LYS A 41 4.30 -0.84 -53.61
N PRO A 42 5.47 -1.55 -53.55
CA PRO A 42 6.47 -1.81 -52.48
C PRO A 42 7.92 -1.44 -52.92
N ASN A 43 9.08 -1.95 -52.43
CA ASN A 43 9.44 -2.98 -51.42
C ASN A 43 10.82 -2.71 -50.74
N ASN A 44 11.25 -3.61 -49.83
CA ASN A 44 12.57 -3.65 -49.16
C ASN A 44 13.65 -4.42 -49.95
N GLN A 45 14.93 -4.12 -49.69
CA GLN A 45 15.96 -5.13 -49.35
C GLN A 45 17.13 -4.53 -48.54
N GLN A 46 17.70 -5.32 -47.62
CA GLN A 46 18.83 -4.95 -46.75
C GLN A 46 20.13 -5.63 -47.21
N GLY A 47 21.29 -5.03 -46.88
CA GLY A 47 22.61 -5.66 -46.97
C GLY A 47 23.55 -5.14 -45.87
N GLN A 48 24.04 -6.03 -45.00
CA GLN A 48 24.95 -5.71 -43.89
C GLN A 48 26.42 -5.81 -44.28
N ARG A 49 27.30 -5.03 -43.60
CA ARG A 49 28.47 -5.49 -42.80
C ARG A 49 29.65 -4.49 -42.84
N GLN A 50 30.10 -3.97 -41.69
CA GLN A 50 31.41 -4.32 -41.07
C GLN A 50 31.79 -3.48 -39.84
N GLN A 51 32.70 -4.06 -39.05
CA GLN A 51 33.27 -3.65 -37.76
C GLN A 51 34.80 -3.89 -37.84
N VAL A 52 35.72 -3.22 -37.13
CA VAL A 52 35.70 -2.23 -36.02
C VAL A 52 36.90 -1.29 -36.25
N LYS A 53 36.93 -0.03 -35.73
CA LYS A 53 38.15 0.54 -35.10
C LYS A 53 37.98 1.87 -34.33
N SER A 54 38.89 2.05 -33.38
CA SER A 54 38.96 3.08 -32.34
C SER A 54 39.66 4.39 -32.76
N SER A 55 39.25 5.52 -32.20
CA SER A 55 40.16 6.63 -31.83
C SER A 55 39.49 7.63 -30.87
N GLN A 56 40.28 8.17 -29.93
CA GLN A 56 39.90 9.20 -28.96
C GLN A 56 40.32 10.62 -29.47
N PRO A 57 39.94 11.72 -28.79
CA PRO A 57 39.46 12.91 -29.50
C PRO A 57 40.51 13.98 -29.85
N LEU A 58 40.21 14.75 -30.91
CA LEU A 58 40.90 15.99 -31.23
C LEU A 58 40.41 17.16 -30.36
N LYS A 59 41.35 17.81 -29.67
CA LYS A 59 41.12 19.08 -28.97
C LYS A 59 40.99 20.23 -29.97
N VAL A 60 39.95 21.06 -29.84
CA VAL A 60 39.91 22.41 -30.44
C VAL A 60 39.67 23.43 -29.34
N LYS A 61 40.53 24.45 -29.24
CA LYS A 61 40.45 25.52 -28.24
C LYS A 61 39.41 26.56 -28.67
N GLY A 62 38.43 26.84 -27.79
CA GLY A 62 37.54 28.01 -27.87
C GLY A 62 37.90 29.05 -26.82
N LYS A 63 37.81 30.35 -27.17
CA LYS A 63 38.14 31.50 -26.28
C LYS A 63 37.11 31.68 -25.14
N PRO A 64 37.48 32.34 -24.02
CA PRO A 64 36.60 32.50 -22.87
C PRO A 64 35.51 33.54 -23.13
N SER A 65 34.24 33.13 -23.14
CA SER A 65 33.10 34.03 -22.98
C SER A 65 32.84 34.23 -21.49
N SER A 66 33.40 35.29 -20.92
CA SER A 66 33.12 35.74 -19.55
C SER A 66 31.71 36.32 -19.45
N THR A 67 30.70 35.45 -19.46
CA THR A 67 29.32 35.83 -19.13
C THR A 67 29.28 36.24 -17.66
N ARG A 68 29.35 37.55 -17.41
CA ARG A 68 29.12 38.12 -16.07
C ARG A 68 27.73 37.70 -15.60
N GLN A 69 27.67 36.65 -14.77
CA GLN A 69 26.50 36.42 -13.94
C GLN A 69 26.37 37.62 -13.00
N THR A 70 25.39 38.47 -13.25
CA THR A 70 24.91 39.45 -12.26
C THR A 70 24.36 38.65 -11.08
N GLY A 71 25.22 38.38 -10.09
CA GLY A 71 24.92 37.50 -8.98
C GLY A 71 23.80 38.06 -8.11
N ILE A 72 22.57 37.62 -8.36
CA ILE A 72 21.45 37.82 -7.43
C ILE A 72 21.76 36.97 -6.20
N ILE A 73 22.45 37.57 -5.22
CA ILE A 73 22.72 36.94 -3.92
C ILE A 73 21.37 36.47 -3.35
N PRO A 74 21.19 35.16 -3.08
CA PRO A 74 19.92 34.60 -2.62
C PRO A 74 19.39 35.27 -1.35
N CYS A 75 18.07 35.33 -1.18
CA CYS A 75 17.43 35.92 0.00
C CYS A 75 17.92 35.30 1.32
N GLY A 76 18.13 33.99 1.38
CA GLY A 76 18.67 33.32 2.57
C GLY A 76 20.07 33.81 2.94
N LYS A 77 20.94 34.06 1.96
CA LYS A 77 22.29 34.63 2.17
C LYS A 77 22.28 36.08 2.66
N ARG A 78 21.17 36.82 2.43
CA ARG A 78 20.97 38.19 2.92
C ARG A 78 20.22 38.25 4.25
N THR A 79 19.74 37.11 4.76
CA THR A 79 18.91 37.06 5.95
C THR A 79 19.73 36.56 7.14
N ASP A 80 19.77 37.38 8.18
CA ASP A 80 20.04 36.92 9.53
C ASP A 80 18.75 36.29 10.07
N PHE A 81 18.79 35.02 10.49
CA PHE A 81 17.61 34.33 11.02
C PHE A 81 17.38 34.66 12.49
N GLY A 82 18.42 35.11 13.20
CA GLY A 82 18.42 35.38 14.63
C GLY A 82 18.74 34.13 15.46
N TYR A 83 19.40 33.14 14.85
CA TYR A 83 19.74 31.87 15.48
C TYR A 83 21.19 31.87 16.01
N HIS A 84 21.50 30.89 16.85
CA HIS A 84 22.83 30.71 17.43
C HIS A 84 23.88 30.41 16.35
N LYS A 85 25.11 30.94 16.50
CA LYS A 85 26.16 30.87 15.45
C LYS A 85 27.35 29.97 15.80
N ASP A 86 27.26 29.29 16.94
CA ASP A 86 28.26 28.42 17.55
C ASP A 86 28.01 26.92 17.27
N PHE A 87 27.27 26.58 16.19
CA PHE A 87 26.91 25.20 15.86
C PHE A 87 28.12 24.26 15.87
N ASP A 88 29.21 24.61 15.18
CA ASP A 88 30.42 23.79 15.10
C ASP A 88 31.21 23.74 16.43
N GLN A 89 30.92 24.60 17.41
CA GLN A 89 31.50 24.51 18.75
C GLN A 89 30.76 23.47 19.60
N ARG A 90 29.44 23.34 19.39
CA ARG A 90 28.57 22.46 20.18
C ARG A 90 28.32 21.08 19.54
N TYR A 91 28.29 20.96 18.22
CA TYR A 91 27.96 19.72 17.53
C TYR A 91 29.06 19.24 16.58
N THR A 92 29.09 17.92 16.35
CA THR A 92 29.88 17.29 15.27
C THR A 92 28.94 16.57 14.32
N ILE A 93 28.85 17.00 13.05
CA ILE A 93 28.05 16.31 12.02
C ILE A 93 28.72 14.96 11.65
N GLY A 94 27.90 13.92 11.56
CA GLY A 94 28.28 12.57 11.14
C GLY A 94 27.54 12.11 9.88
N LYS A 95 27.00 10.89 9.92
CA LYS A 95 26.39 10.21 8.77
C LYS A 95 25.12 10.91 8.28
N LEU A 96 24.95 11.00 6.95
CA LEU A 96 23.71 11.40 6.30
C LEU A 96 22.58 10.37 6.60
N LEU A 97 21.44 10.85 7.07
CA LEU A 97 20.23 10.06 7.30
C LEU A 97 19.29 10.08 6.09
N GLY A 98 19.09 11.26 5.48
CA GLY A 98 18.18 11.42 4.34
C GLY A 98 18.18 12.84 3.77
N HIS A 99 17.33 13.09 2.78
CA HIS A 99 17.14 14.40 2.17
C HIS A 99 15.66 14.79 2.11
N GLY A 100 15.34 16.02 2.50
CA GLY A 100 14.01 16.61 2.38
C GLY A 100 13.96 17.67 1.28
N GLN A 101 12.79 18.29 1.10
CA GLN A 101 12.57 19.32 0.08
C GLN A 101 13.55 20.51 0.17
N PHE A 102 13.99 20.86 1.38
CA PHE A 102 14.79 22.06 1.64
C PHE A 102 16.26 21.80 2.01
N GLY A 103 16.62 20.56 2.37
CA GLY A 103 17.94 20.28 2.96
C GLY A 103 18.22 18.80 3.21
N TYR A 104 19.34 18.54 3.86
CA TYR A 104 19.83 17.20 4.18
C TYR A 104 19.82 16.98 5.70
N THR A 105 19.36 15.82 6.15
CA THR A 105 19.31 15.47 7.57
C THR A 105 20.46 14.54 7.90
N TYR A 106 21.24 14.86 8.94
CA TYR A 106 22.40 14.08 9.39
C TYR A 106 22.23 13.64 10.84
N VAL A 107 22.90 12.56 11.23
CA VAL A 107 23.26 12.34 12.65
C VAL A 107 24.30 13.39 13.03
N ALA A 108 24.20 13.95 14.23
CA ALA A 108 25.29 14.68 14.87
C ALA A 108 25.48 14.22 16.32
N ILE A 109 26.61 14.58 16.92
CA ILE A 109 26.93 14.34 18.34
C ILE A 109 27.00 15.69 19.04
N ASP A 110 26.27 15.87 20.15
CA ASP A 110 26.45 17.02 21.06
C ASP A 110 27.76 16.83 21.84
N LYS A 111 28.68 17.78 21.71
CA LYS A 111 30.02 17.73 22.30
C LYS A 111 30.00 17.91 23.82
N ALA A 112 28.93 18.46 24.39
CA ALA A 112 28.84 18.73 25.82
C ALA A 112 28.53 17.47 26.64
N ASN A 113 27.78 16.52 26.09
CA ASN A 113 27.33 15.30 26.80
C ASN A 113 27.51 13.99 26.02
N GLY A 114 27.85 14.04 24.74
CA GLY A 114 28.02 12.86 23.88
C GLY A 114 26.74 12.32 23.24
N ASP A 115 25.58 12.96 23.45
CA ASP A 115 24.30 12.49 22.92
C ASP A 115 24.24 12.59 21.39
N ARG A 116 23.56 11.61 20.76
CA ARG A 116 23.30 11.61 19.32
C ARG A 116 21.98 12.30 19.02
N VAL A 117 22.02 13.24 18.08
CA VAL A 117 20.89 14.07 17.64
C VAL A 117 20.72 14.02 16.12
N ALA A 118 19.55 14.40 15.62
CA ALA A 118 19.33 14.65 14.20
C ALA A 118 19.49 16.15 13.90
N VAL A 119 20.14 16.48 12.79
CA VAL A 119 20.35 17.87 12.33
C VAL A 119 19.90 18.02 10.89
N LYS A 120 18.83 18.79 10.66
CA LYS A 120 18.35 19.20 9.33
C LYS A 120 19.18 20.42 8.89
N LYS A 121 20.09 20.21 7.95
CA LYS A 121 20.99 21.24 7.38
C LYS A 121 20.38 21.79 6.08
N ILE A 122 20.05 23.08 6.10
CA ILE A 122 19.31 23.78 5.05
C ILE A 122 20.22 24.84 4.40
N ASP A 123 20.37 24.80 3.08
CA ASP A 123 21.30 25.66 2.33
C ASP A 123 20.70 27.05 2.04
N LYS A 124 21.30 28.11 2.60
CA LYS A 124 20.87 29.51 2.41
C LYS A 124 20.96 29.96 0.96
N ASN A 125 21.78 29.30 0.11
CA ASN A 125 21.84 29.61 -1.32
C ASN A 125 20.59 29.16 -2.09
N LYS A 126 19.91 28.09 -1.63
CA LYS A 126 18.68 27.59 -2.27
C LYS A 126 17.46 28.46 -1.97
N MET A 127 17.54 29.31 -0.94
CA MET A 127 16.49 30.25 -0.54
C MET A 127 16.53 31.51 -1.43
N VAL A 128 16.23 31.35 -2.72
CA VAL A 128 16.25 32.45 -3.70
C VAL A 128 15.09 33.43 -3.49
N LEU A 129 13.93 32.95 -3.03
CA LEU A 129 12.73 33.75 -2.79
C LEU A 129 12.53 34.05 -1.30
N PRO A 130 11.97 35.23 -0.92
CA PRO A 130 11.65 35.54 0.48
C PRO A 130 10.73 34.51 1.15
N MET A 131 9.83 33.89 0.38
CA MET A 131 8.93 32.84 0.88
C MET A 131 9.69 31.65 1.46
N ALA A 132 10.81 31.23 0.84
CA ALA A 132 11.61 30.10 1.33
C ALA A 132 12.33 30.40 2.67
N VAL A 133 12.65 31.68 2.92
CA VAL A 133 13.18 32.15 4.20
C VAL A 133 12.08 32.09 5.28
N GLU A 134 10.89 32.57 4.95
CA GLU A 134 9.74 32.53 5.86
C GLU A 134 9.26 31.10 6.14
N ASP A 135 9.37 30.18 5.18
CA ASP A 135 9.07 28.74 5.37
C ASP A 135 9.97 28.12 6.43
N VAL A 136 11.29 28.37 6.38
CA VAL A 136 12.25 27.88 7.39
C VAL A 136 12.02 28.53 8.76
N LYS A 137 11.75 29.84 8.81
CA LYS A 137 11.39 30.54 10.06
C LYS A 137 10.09 30.01 10.66
N ARG A 138 9.15 29.60 9.82
CA ARG A 138 7.88 28.99 10.25
C ARG A 138 8.07 27.58 10.77
N GLU A 139 8.88 26.75 10.11
CA GLU A 139 9.19 25.39 10.55
C GLU A 139 9.78 25.41 11.98
N VAL A 140 10.77 26.27 12.24
CA VAL A 140 11.36 26.43 13.59
C VAL A 140 10.31 26.89 14.62
N LYS A 141 9.45 27.86 14.29
CA LYS A 141 8.38 28.32 15.19
C LYS A 141 7.33 27.25 15.48
N ILE A 142 7.01 26.39 14.53
CA ILE A 142 6.06 25.27 14.73
C ILE A 142 6.69 24.20 15.62
N LEU A 143 7.95 23.84 15.38
CA LEU A 143 8.71 22.90 16.21
C LEU A 143 8.89 23.40 17.65
N GLU A 144 9.05 24.71 17.84
CA GLU A 144 9.11 25.34 19.16
C GLU A 144 7.75 25.40 19.86
N ALA A 145 6.65 25.66 19.13
CA ALA A 145 5.30 25.66 19.68
C ALA A 145 4.82 24.26 20.11
N LEU A 146 5.21 23.20 19.38
CA LEU A 146 4.86 21.81 19.69
C LEU A 146 5.85 21.11 20.64
N LYS A 147 6.81 21.86 21.19
CA LYS A 147 7.92 21.34 21.99
C LYS A 147 7.40 20.65 23.28
N GLY A 148 7.76 19.39 23.45
CA GLY A 148 7.39 18.57 24.62
C GLY A 148 6.19 17.64 24.40
N HIS A 149 5.47 17.73 23.28
CA HIS A 149 4.41 16.77 22.96
C HIS A 149 5.00 15.36 22.67
N GLU A 150 4.45 14.33 23.32
CA GLU A 150 5.04 12.97 23.33
C GLU A 150 5.25 12.37 21.92
N ASN A 151 4.34 12.65 20.98
CA ASN A 151 4.39 12.13 19.60
C ASN A 151 4.96 13.11 18.57
N VAL A 152 5.54 14.25 18.99
CA VAL A 152 6.29 15.15 18.10
C VAL A 152 7.78 14.98 18.39
N VAL A 153 8.63 15.10 17.37
CA VAL A 153 10.09 15.07 17.56
C VAL A 153 10.52 16.20 18.51
N GLN A 154 11.31 15.89 19.53
CA GLN A 154 11.75 16.93 20.46
C GLN A 154 12.68 17.92 19.74
N PHE A 155 12.25 19.17 19.64
CA PHE A 155 13.10 20.28 19.20
C PHE A 155 14.09 20.69 20.30
N TYR A 156 15.38 20.76 19.95
CA TYR A 156 16.42 21.18 20.88
C TYR A 156 16.78 22.65 20.68
N ASN A 157 17.27 23.02 19.49
CA ASN A 157 17.61 24.41 19.15
C ASN A 157 17.75 24.61 17.63
N ALA A 158 17.80 25.87 17.19
CA ALA A 158 18.17 26.26 15.83
C ALA A 158 19.48 27.07 15.83
N PHE A 159 20.29 26.86 14.78
CA PHE A 159 21.55 27.56 14.55
C PHE A 159 21.64 28.06 13.11
N GLU A 160 22.55 29.00 12.85
CA GLU A 160 22.89 29.44 11.50
C GLU A 160 24.38 29.78 11.35
N ASP A 161 24.91 29.60 10.15
CA ASP A 161 26.19 30.17 9.71
C ASP A 161 25.98 31.02 8.44
N ASP A 162 27.06 31.49 7.83
CA ASP A 162 27.00 32.30 6.59
C ASP A 162 26.33 31.56 5.42
N SER A 163 26.26 30.23 5.43
CA SER A 163 25.82 29.37 4.33
C SER A 163 24.63 28.46 4.65
N TYR A 164 24.38 28.16 5.93
CA TYR A 164 23.38 27.16 6.33
C TYR A 164 22.53 27.61 7.51
N VAL A 165 21.34 27.01 7.61
CA VAL A 165 20.52 26.95 8.82
C VAL A 165 20.51 25.50 9.29
N TYR A 166 20.64 25.28 10.59
CA TYR A 166 20.66 23.96 11.23
C TYR A 166 19.51 23.86 12.22
N ILE A 167 18.61 22.90 12.03
CA ILE A 167 17.55 22.59 12.99
C ILE A 167 17.94 21.31 13.73
N VAL A 168 18.17 21.40 15.04
CA VAL A 168 18.64 20.30 15.88
C VAL A 168 17.48 19.70 16.66
N MET A 169 17.29 18.38 16.52
CA MET A 169 16.12 17.66 17.01
C MET A 169 16.48 16.24 17.48
N GLU A 170 15.56 15.60 18.19
CA GLU A 170 15.66 14.20 18.64
C GLU A 170 15.90 13.23 17.48
N LEU A 171 16.90 12.36 17.64
CA LEU A 171 17.20 11.30 16.69
C LEU A 171 16.21 10.15 16.87
N CYS A 172 15.48 9.81 15.81
CA CYS A 172 14.58 8.67 15.78
C CYS A 172 15.25 7.49 15.06
N GLU A 173 15.58 6.43 15.79
CA GLU A 173 16.34 5.27 15.28
C GLU A 173 15.50 4.01 15.04
N GLY A 174 14.19 4.07 15.29
CA GLY A 174 13.27 2.93 15.15
C GLY A 174 12.76 2.65 13.74
N GLY A 175 13.18 3.44 12.75
CA GLY A 175 12.75 3.33 11.35
C GLY A 175 11.39 3.98 11.05
N GLU A 176 10.99 3.91 9.78
CA GLU A 176 9.71 4.42 9.29
C GLU A 176 8.52 3.56 9.74
N LEU A 177 7.33 4.16 9.77
CA LEU A 177 6.11 3.50 10.22
C LEU A 177 5.82 2.19 9.46
N LEU A 178 5.86 2.22 8.13
CA LEU A 178 5.51 1.06 7.30
C LEU A 178 6.59 -0.02 7.37
N ASP A 179 7.86 0.35 7.23
CA ASP A 179 8.99 -0.58 7.33
C ASP A 179 8.95 -1.40 8.62
N ARG A 180 8.63 -0.74 9.74
CA ARG A 180 8.55 -1.42 11.03
C ARG A 180 7.37 -2.37 11.15
N ILE A 181 6.25 -2.08 10.48
CA ILE A 181 5.09 -2.97 10.43
C ILE A 181 5.41 -4.18 9.53
N LEU A 182 6.07 -3.96 8.39
CA LEU A 182 6.53 -5.01 7.48
C LEU A 182 7.65 -5.88 8.09
N ALA A 183 8.47 -5.31 8.99
CA ALA A 183 9.52 -6.03 9.70
C ALA A 183 8.98 -6.98 10.79
N LYS A 184 7.72 -6.85 11.23
CA LYS A 184 7.03 -7.84 12.08
C LYS A 184 6.61 -9.06 11.23
N LYS A 185 7.58 -9.74 10.59
CA LYS A 185 7.33 -10.92 9.75
C LYS A 185 6.68 -12.08 10.54
N ASP A 186 7.03 -12.22 11.82
CA ASP A 186 6.56 -13.30 12.69
C ASP A 186 5.23 -12.97 13.39
N SER A 187 4.15 -12.85 12.61
CA SER A 187 2.72 -12.82 13.01
C SER A 187 2.37 -12.03 14.29
N ARG A 188 1.83 -10.81 14.11
CA ARG A 188 0.83 -10.08 14.92
C ARG A 188 0.87 -8.59 14.55
N TYR A 189 0.22 -8.23 13.45
CA TYR A 189 -0.27 -6.86 13.25
C TYR A 189 -1.80 -6.91 13.30
N SER A 190 -2.36 -6.44 14.41
CA SER A 190 -3.80 -6.48 14.71
C SER A 190 -4.47 -5.13 14.43
N GLU A 191 -5.81 -5.12 14.47
CA GLU A 191 -6.54 -3.85 14.52
C GLU A 191 -6.13 -3.00 15.73
N LYS A 192 -5.74 -3.62 16.84
CA LYS A 192 -5.26 -2.94 18.03
C LYS A 192 -3.88 -2.29 17.83
N ASP A 193 -2.95 -2.95 17.13
CA ASP A 193 -1.68 -2.34 16.72
C ASP A 193 -1.93 -1.12 15.83
N ALA A 194 -2.82 -1.25 14.84
CA ALA A 194 -3.24 -0.15 13.98
C ALA A 194 -3.88 1.00 14.78
N ALA A 195 -4.78 0.69 15.73
CA ALA A 195 -5.41 1.67 16.60
C ALA A 195 -4.40 2.40 17.51
N VAL A 196 -3.36 1.72 18.02
CA VAL A 196 -2.28 2.33 18.82
C VAL A 196 -1.45 3.31 17.98
N VAL A 197 -1.11 2.94 16.74
CA VAL A 197 -0.41 3.82 15.78
C VAL A 197 -1.27 5.03 15.42
N VAL A 198 -2.53 4.79 15.04
CA VAL A 198 -3.46 5.84 14.61
C VAL A 198 -3.81 6.80 15.74
N ARG A 199 -3.93 6.31 16.98
CA ARG A 199 -4.10 7.17 18.16
C ARG A 199 -2.95 8.16 18.32
N GLN A 200 -1.70 7.73 18.11
CA GLN A 200 -0.52 8.59 18.18
C GLN A 200 -0.50 9.63 17.05
N MET A 201 -0.82 9.24 15.81
CA MET A 201 -0.95 10.20 14.70
C MET A 201 -2.07 11.23 14.94
N LEU A 202 -3.21 10.79 15.51
CA LEU A 202 -4.31 11.67 15.86
C LEU A 202 -3.99 12.62 17.03
N LYS A 203 -3.18 12.20 18.03
CA LYS A 203 -2.68 13.10 19.07
C LYS A 203 -1.89 14.25 18.45
N VAL A 204 -0.96 13.97 17.53
CA VAL A 204 -0.21 15.01 16.79
C VAL A 204 -1.15 15.94 16.03
N ALA A 205 -2.13 15.40 15.28
CA ALA A 205 -3.09 16.22 14.55
C ALA A 205 -3.92 17.11 15.49
N ALA A 206 -4.43 16.56 16.60
CA ALA A 206 -5.22 17.32 17.57
C ALA A 206 -4.40 18.44 18.22
N GLU A 207 -3.15 18.18 18.61
CA GLU A 207 -2.24 19.17 19.18
C GLU A 207 -1.91 20.30 18.19
N CYS A 208 -1.69 19.93 16.93
CA CYS A 208 -1.50 20.88 15.83
C CYS A 208 -2.73 21.78 15.66
N HIS A 209 -3.93 21.19 15.61
CA HIS A 209 -5.18 21.92 15.40
C HIS A 209 -5.53 22.82 16.59
N LEU A 210 -5.21 22.40 17.82
CA LEU A 210 -5.36 23.20 19.03
C LEU A 210 -4.49 24.46 19.01
N HIS A 211 -3.25 24.33 18.53
CA HIS A 211 -2.32 25.46 18.31
C HIS A 211 -2.66 26.29 17.05
N GLY A 212 -3.78 26.00 16.38
CA GLY A 212 -4.19 26.72 15.18
C GLY A 212 -3.25 26.51 14.00
N LEU A 213 -2.63 25.33 13.86
CA LEU A 213 -1.81 24.97 12.70
C LEU A 213 -2.39 23.77 11.93
N VAL A 214 -1.96 23.57 10.70
CA VAL A 214 -2.28 22.39 9.87
C VAL A 214 -0.97 21.78 9.38
N HIS A 215 -0.80 20.47 9.49
CA HIS A 215 0.46 19.81 9.11
C HIS A 215 0.64 19.78 7.59
N ARG A 216 -0.45 19.55 6.83
CA ARG A 216 -0.56 19.58 5.36
C ARG A 216 0.23 18.50 4.59
N ASP A 217 0.96 17.62 5.28
CA ASP A 217 1.72 16.50 4.68
C ASP A 217 1.80 15.31 5.64
N MET A 218 0.66 14.93 6.23
CA MET A 218 0.57 13.69 7.02
C MET A 218 0.72 12.49 6.08
N LYS A 219 1.84 11.76 6.20
CA LYS A 219 2.17 10.57 5.41
C LYS A 219 3.09 9.64 6.22
N PRO A 220 3.11 8.31 5.98
CA PRO A 220 3.86 7.38 6.83
C PRO A 220 5.37 7.66 6.92
N GLU A 221 5.96 8.22 5.86
CA GLU A 221 7.37 8.59 5.76
C GLU A 221 7.76 9.74 6.72
N ASN A 222 6.77 10.55 7.16
CA ASN A 222 6.95 11.63 8.13
C ASN A 222 6.72 11.17 9.59
N PHE A 223 6.46 9.86 9.82
CA PHE A 223 6.29 9.26 11.13
C PHE A 223 7.36 8.19 11.38
N LEU A 224 8.32 8.52 12.24
CA LEU A 224 9.41 7.63 12.64
C LEU A 224 9.19 7.09 14.05
N PHE A 225 9.67 5.88 14.32
CA PHE A 225 9.74 5.39 15.70
C PHE A 225 11.00 5.91 16.40
N LYS A 226 10.88 6.33 17.66
CA LYS A 226 12.01 6.87 18.43
C LYS A 226 13.18 5.88 18.52
N SER A 227 12.91 4.59 18.68
CA SER A 227 13.89 3.52 18.86
C SER A 227 13.37 2.17 18.39
N THR A 228 14.25 1.17 18.29
CA THR A 228 13.94 -0.18 17.80
C THR A 228 13.14 -1.04 18.78
N ARG A 229 12.98 -0.63 20.05
CA ARG A 229 12.22 -1.35 21.10
C ARG A 229 10.73 -1.41 20.79
N GLU A 230 10.07 -2.57 20.95
CA GLU A 230 8.65 -2.74 20.56
C GLU A 230 7.69 -1.68 21.15
N ASP A 231 7.97 -1.22 22.37
CA ASP A 231 7.21 -0.19 23.10
C ASP A 231 7.46 1.26 22.65
N SER A 232 8.34 1.47 21.66
CA SER A 232 8.79 2.80 21.27
C SER A 232 7.71 3.67 20.65
N LEU A 233 7.65 4.93 21.09
CA LEU A 233 6.69 5.93 20.62
C LEU A 233 6.92 6.30 19.15
N LEU A 234 5.80 6.57 18.47
CA LEU A 234 5.79 7.17 17.13
C LEU A 234 5.97 8.69 17.24
N LYS A 235 6.81 9.25 16.37
CA LYS A 235 7.22 10.65 16.32
C LYS A 235 6.97 11.25 14.94
N ALA A 236 6.23 12.36 14.87
CA ALA A 236 6.14 13.19 13.68
C ALA A 236 7.41 14.06 13.53
N THR A 237 8.01 14.09 12.34
CA THR A 237 9.38 14.63 12.14
C THR A 237 9.54 15.74 11.10
N ASP A 238 8.61 15.95 10.16
CA ASP A 238 8.78 16.99 9.11
C ASP A 238 7.59 17.97 9.05
N PHE A 239 7.81 19.19 9.54
CA PHE A 239 6.84 20.29 9.55
C PHE A 239 7.11 21.33 8.44
N GLY A 240 7.99 21.02 7.48
CA GLY A 240 8.41 21.97 6.43
C GLY A 240 7.30 22.42 5.46
N LEU A 241 6.14 21.75 5.44
CA LEU A 241 4.95 22.15 4.68
C LEU A 241 3.80 22.66 5.56
N SER A 242 3.97 22.65 6.88
CA SER A 242 2.97 23.06 7.85
C SER A 242 2.81 24.58 7.90
N ASP A 243 1.61 25.06 8.26
CA ASP A 243 1.34 26.50 8.35
C ASP A 243 0.26 26.81 9.39
N PHE A 244 0.28 28.04 9.89
CA PHE A 244 -0.68 28.57 10.85
C PHE A 244 -1.98 28.98 10.13
N ILE A 245 -3.11 28.54 10.69
CA ILE A 245 -4.45 28.94 10.31
C ILE A 245 -4.60 30.42 10.64
N ARG A 246 -4.90 31.24 9.64
CA ARG A 246 -5.13 32.68 9.82
C ARG A 246 -6.61 32.98 9.54
N PRO A 247 -7.36 33.56 10.48
CA PRO A 247 -8.76 33.93 10.26
C PRO A 247 -8.94 34.70 8.95
N GLY A 248 -9.92 34.29 8.14
CA GLY A 248 -10.22 34.89 6.84
C GLY A 248 -9.28 34.52 5.68
N LYS A 249 -8.14 33.86 5.90
CA LYS A 249 -7.30 33.30 4.82
C LYS A 249 -7.59 31.82 4.60
N ARG A 250 -7.52 31.41 3.34
CA ARG A 250 -7.57 29.99 2.92
C ARG A 250 -6.25 29.60 2.29
N PHE A 251 -5.84 28.36 2.52
CA PHE A 251 -4.70 27.77 1.83
C PHE A 251 -5.11 27.46 0.38
N HIS A 252 -4.42 28.08 -0.58
CA HIS A 252 -4.70 27.94 -2.01
C HIS A 252 -3.69 27.07 -2.77
N ASP A 253 -2.63 26.63 -2.10
CA ASP A 253 -1.61 25.77 -2.68
C ASP A 253 -2.00 24.30 -2.55
N ILE A 254 -1.84 23.57 -3.65
CA ILE A 254 -1.93 22.11 -3.65
C ILE A 254 -0.57 21.60 -3.18
N VAL A 255 -0.54 21.05 -1.97
CA VAL A 255 0.65 20.50 -1.30
C VAL A 255 0.34 19.13 -0.70
N GLY A 256 1.39 18.39 -0.35
CA GLY A 256 1.30 17.03 0.19
C GLY A 256 1.40 15.96 -0.90
N SER A 257 1.78 14.74 -0.51
CA SER A 257 1.92 13.60 -1.42
C SER A 257 0.58 13.15 -2.04
N ALA A 258 0.58 12.89 -3.36
CA ALA A 258 -0.64 12.67 -4.16
C ALA A 258 -1.56 11.53 -3.66
N TYR A 259 -1.03 10.52 -2.97
CA TYR A 259 -1.81 9.40 -2.43
C TYR A 259 -2.62 9.75 -1.19
N TYR A 260 -2.16 10.73 -0.40
CA TYR A 260 -2.75 11.08 0.90
C TYR A 260 -3.54 12.40 0.86
N VAL A 261 -3.43 13.16 -0.24
CA VAL A 261 -4.06 14.49 -0.40
C VAL A 261 -5.59 14.45 -0.28
N ALA A 262 -6.15 15.45 0.40
CA ALA A 262 -7.59 15.55 0.63
C ALA A 262 -8.35 16.24 -0.53
N PRO A 263 -9.65 15.90 -0.77
CA PRO A 263 -10.44 16.45 -1.88
C PRO A 263 -10.54 17.98 -1.87
N GLU A 264 -10.53 18.60 -0.69
CA GLU A 264 -10.59 20.05 -0.53
C GLU A 264 -9.23 20.76 -0.74
N VAL A 265 -8.10 20.07 -0.55
CA VAL A 265 -6.77 20.57 -0.92
C VAL A 265 -6.68 20.74 -2.44
N LEU A 266 -7.13 19.71 -3.20
CA LEU A 266 -7.24 19.77 -4.66
C LEU A 266 -8.18 20.88 -5.16
N LYS A 267 -9.17 21.28 -4.33
CA LYS A 267 -10.08 22.40 -4.59
C LYS A 267 -9.55 23.75 -4.07
N ARG A 268 -8.30 23.83 -3.60
CA ARG A 268 -7.64 25.04 -3.07
C ARG A 268 -8.39 25.65 -1.87
N ARG A 269 -8.89 24.77 -0.99
CA ARG A 269 -9.66 25.07 0.23
C ARG A 269 -9.26 24.13 1.37
N SER A 270 -7.96 23.98 1.66
CA SER A 270 -7.53 23.12 2.78
C SER A 270 -7.72 23.80 4.14
N GLY A 271 -7.76 22.97 5.19
CA GLY A 271 -7.94 23.31 6.59
C GLY A 271 -7.52 22.11 7.47
N PRO A 272 -7.70 22.17 8.80
CA PRO A 272 -7.38 21.08 9.74
C PRO A 272 -7.86 19.70 9.30
N GLU A 273 -9.02 19.66 8.66
CA GLU A 273 -9.72 18.46 8.24
C GLU A 273 -8.91 17.65 7.23
N SER A 274 -7.99 18.27 6.46
CA SER A 274 -7.15 17.56 5.50
C SER A 274 -6.16 16.62 6.16
N ASP A 275 -5.63 16.97 7.34
CA ASP A 275 -4.72 16.08 8.09
C ASP A 275 -5.47 14.81 8.54
N VAL A 276 -6.75 14.96 8.94
CA VAL A 276 -7.61 13.85 9.34
C VAL A 276 -7.95 12.92 8.17
N TRP A 277 -8.15 13.48 6.97
CA TRP A 277 -8.31 12.68 5.75
C TRP A 277 -7.05 11.86 5.45
N SER A 278 -5.87 12.49 5.50
CA SER A 278 -4.60 11.80 5.29
C SER A 278 -4.39 10.66 6.29
N ILE A 279 -4.68 10.89 7.57
CA ILE A 279 -4.68 9.83 8.61
C ILE A 279 -5.71 8.74 8.28
N GLY A 280 -6.87 9.08 7.72
CA GLY A 280 -7.85 8.12 7.21
C GLY A 280 -7.32 7.25 6.05
N VAL A 281 -6.55 7.84 5.13
CA VAL A 281 -5.87 7.11 4.05
C VAL A 281 -4.81 6.17 4.61
N ILE A 282 -3.97 6.65 5.54
CA ILE A 282 -2.97 5.82 6.22
C ILE A 282 -3.67 4.67 6.95
N THR A 283 -4.72 4.93 7.73
CA THR A 283 -5.49 3.90 8.46
C THR A 283 -6.07 2.84 7.52
N TYR A 284 -6.60 3.25 6.37
CA TYR A 284 -7.07 2.32 5.34
C TYR A 284 -5.93 1.41 4.84
N ILE A 285 -4.75 1.98 4.57
CA ILE A 285 -3.56 1.21 4.13
C ILE A 285 -3.08 0.26 5.23
N LEU A 286 -2.98 0.72 6.49
CA LEU A 286 -2.57 -0.10 7.64
C LEU A 286 -3.46 -1.33 7.82
N LEU A 287 -4.76 -1.18 7.61
CA LEU A 287 -5.73 -2.26 7.80
C LEU A 287 -5.82 -3.25 6.63
N CYS A 288 -5.50 -2.85 5.39
CA CYS A 288 -5.75 -3.69 4.22
C CYS A 288 -4.59 -3.83 3.21
N GLY A 289 -3.44 -3.20 3.47
CA GLY A 289 -2.26 -3.19 2.60
C GLY A 289 -2.41 -2.42 1.29
N LYS A 290 -3.60 -1.86 0.99
CA LYS A 290 -3.93 -1.26 -0.31
C LYS A 290 -4.27 0.22 -0.17
N ARG A 291 -4.01 1.00 -1.23
CA ARG A 291 -4.41 2.42 -1.29
C ARG A 291 -5.93 2.54 -1.55
N PRO A 292 -6.66 3.46 -0.89
CA PRO A 292 -8.10 3.63 -1.11
C PRO A 292 -8.45 4.30 -2.45
N PHE A 293 -7.50 5.04 -3.03
CA PHE A 293 -7.59 5.70 -4.33
C PHE A 293 -6.30 5.42 -5.09
N TRP A 294 -6.40 4.96 -6.34
CA TRP A 294 -5.25 4.55 -7.14
C TRP A 294 -5.55 4.66 -8.64
N ASP A 295 -4.56 5.15 -9.38
CA ASP A 295 -4.49 5.18 -10.83
C ASP A 295 -3.00 5.15 -11.24
N LYS A 296 -2.70 4.94 -12.53
CA LYS A 296 -1.33 4.99 -13.06
C LYS A 296 -0.75 6.42 -13.13
N THR A 297 -1.59 7.44 -12.97
CA THR A 297 -1.23 8.87 -13.11
C THR A 297 -1.71 9.70 -11.92
N GLU A 298 -0.98 10.76 -11.57
CA GLU A 298 -1.39 11.70 -10.50
C GLU A 298 -2.76 12.33 -10.78
N ASP A 299 -2.99 12.78 -12.02
CA ASP A 299 -4.30 13.28 -12.46
C ASP A 299 -5.41 12.23 -12.33
N GLY A 300 -5.09 10.95 -12.52
CA GLY A 300 -6.00 9.84 -12.28
C GLY A 300 -6.31 9.69 -10.79
N ILE A 301 -5.30 9.67 -9.93
CA ILE A 301 -5.44 9.61 -8.47
C ILE A 301 -6.29 10.78 -7.98
N PHE A 302 -6.06 12.00 -8.49
CA PHE A 302 -6.88 13.18 -8.17
C PHE A 302 -8.35 13.01 -8.61
N LYS A 303 -8.60 12.42 -9.80
CA LYS A 303 -9.97 12.08 -10.24
C LYS A 303 -10.63 11.04 -9.32
N GLU A 304 -9.90 10.04 -8.85
CA GLU A 304 -10.39 9.05 -7.89
C GLU A 304 -10.74 9.68 -6.54
N VAL A 305 -9.80 10.44 -5.95
CA VAL A 305 -9.98 11.20 -4.69
C VAL A 305 -11.18 12.14 -4.79
N LEU A 306 -11.41 12.79 -5.94
CA LEU A 306 -12.56 13.66 -6.15
C LEU A 306 -13.87 12.89 -6.38
N LYS A 307 -13.89 11.79 -7.15
CA LYS A 307 -15.12 11.13 -7.62
C LYS A 307 -15.52 9.83 -6.91
N LYS A 308 -14.61 8.88 -6.69
CA LYS A 308 -14.94 7.53 -6.17
C LYS A 308 -15.02 7.46 -4.64
N LYS A 309 -15.60 6.40 -4.10
CA LYS A 309 -15.56 6.06 -2.67
C LYS A 309 -14.54 4.94 -2.44
N PRO A 310 -13.88 4.85 -1.27
CA PRO A 310 -13.04 3.70 -0.94
C PRO A 310 -13.85 2.40 -0.97
N ASP A 311 -13.22 1.29 -1.37
CA ASP A 311 -13.88 -0.02 -1.40
C ASP A 311 -13.72 -0.75 -0.05
N PHE A 312 -14.84 -1.22 0.50
CA PHE A 312 -14.89 -1.96 1.76
C PHE A 312 -15.45 -3.38 1.58
N ARG A 313 -15.46 -3.90 0.34
CA ARG A 313 -16.06 -5.19 -0.03
C ARG A 313 -15.01 -6.27 -0.30
N ARG A 314 -13.90 -5.91 -0.95
CA ARG A 314 -12.80 -6.83 -1.27
C ARG A 314 -11.97 -7.21 -0.02
N LYS A 315 -11.41 -8.41 0.00
CA LYS A 315 -10.51 -8.89 1.07
C LYS A 315 -9.33 -7.91 1.29
N PRO A 316 -8.90 -7.69 2.56
CA PRO A 316 -9.39 -8.28 3.81
C PRO A 316 -10.65 -7.60 4.41
N TRP A 317 -11.28 -6.60 3.78
CA TRP A 317 -12.37 -5.85 4.43
C TRP A 317 -13.51 -6.70 5.01
N PRO A 318 -13.98 -7.81 4.43
CA PRO A 318 -14.98 -8.67 5.08
C PRO A 318 -14.59 -9.15 6.49
N THR A 319 -13.32 -9.43 6.77
CA THR A 319 -12.84 -9.91 8.10
C THR A 319 -12.60 -8.80 9.11
N ILE A 320 -12.28 -7.58 8.64
CA ILE A 320 -12.07 -6.40 9.49
C ILE A 320 -13.35 -6.01 10.26
N SER A 321 -13.21 -5.58 11.51
CA SER A 321 -14.32 -5.23 12.39
C SER A 321 -15.19 -4.09 11.84
N ASN A 322 -16.47 -4.10 12.24
CA ASN A 322 -17.37 -3.00 11.91
C ASN A 322 -16.94 -1.68 12.57
N GLY A 323 -16.24 -1.73 13.71
CA GLY A 323 -15.68 -0.55 14.37
C GLY A 323 -14.58 0.14 13.56
N ALA A 324 -13.64 -0.65 13.02
CA ALA A 324 -12.60 -0.16 12.11
C ALA A 324 -13.20 0.41 10.81
N LYS A 325 -14.14 -0.32 10.19
CA LYS A 325 -14.85 0.12 8.98
C LYS A 325 -15.57 1.45 9.19
N ASP A 326 -16.30 1.59 10.29
CA ASP A 326 -17.04 2.80 10.64
C ASP A 326 -16.10 3.99 10.89
N PHE A 327 -15.02 3.77 11.63
CA PHE A 327 -13.97 4.76 11.85
C PHE A 327 -13.37 5.28 10.54
N VAL A 328 -12.89 4.39 9.67
CA VAL A 328 -12.28 4.77 8.38
C VAL A 328 -13.28 5.48 7.47
N LYS A 329 -14.55 5.05 7.44
CA LYS A 329 -15.61 5.75 6.69
C LYS A 329 -15.83 7.18 7.18
N LYS A 330 -15.73 7.42 8.49
CA LYS A 330 -15.89 8.74 9.12
C LYS A 330 -14.69 9.67 8.92
N LEU A 331 -13.47 9.12 8.74
CA LEU A 331 -12.30 9.92 8.35
C LEU A 331 -12.27 10.23 6.85
N LEU A 332 -12.72 9.30 6.00
CA LEU A 332 -12.76 9.44 4.54
C LEU A 332 -14.07 10.05 4.00
N VAL A 333 -14.70 10.94 4.78
CA VAL A 333 -15.83 11.77 4.33
C VAL A 333 -15.30 12.90 3.44
N LYS A 334 -15.90 13.07 2.25
CA LYS A 334 -15.42 14.07 1.26
C LYS A 334 -15.81 15.52 1.56
N ASP A 335 -16.87 15.74 2.33
CA ASP A 335 -17.19 17.05 2.86
C ASP A 335 -16.42 17.24 4.18
N PRO A 336 -15.48 18.20 4.26
CA PRO A 336 -14.70 18.42 5.48
C PRO A 336 -15.57 18.75 6.70
N HIS A 337 -16.72 19.43 6.52
CA HIS A 337 -17.60 19.79 7.65
C HIS A 337 -18.36 18.60 8.27
N ALA A 338 -18.50 17.52 7.51
CA ALA A 338 -19.11 16.26 7.96
C ALA A 338 -18.07 15.18 8.31
N ARG A 339 -16.78 15.47 8.12
CA ARG A 339 -15.65 14.64 8.56
C ARG A 339 -15.44 14.85 10.06
N LEU A 340 -15.00 13.82 10.77
CA LEU A 340 -14.59 13.99 12.17
C LEU A 340 -13.41 14.95 12.28
N THR A 341 -13.38 15.76 13.33
CA THR A 341 -12.15 16.45 13.76
C THR A 341 -11.17 15.47 14.41
N ALA A 342 -9.89 15.83 14.55
CA ALA A 342 -8.92 14.96 15.21
C ALA A 342 -9.32 14.59 16.66
N ALA A 343 -9.86 15.55 17.42
CA ALA A 343 -10.37 15.33 18.78
C ALA A 343 -11.61 14.41 18.83
N GLN A 344 -12.53 14.53 17.87
CA GLN A 344 -13.67 13.62 17.75
C GLN A 344 -13.22 12.21 17.34
N ALA A 345 -12.23 12.12 16.44
CA ALA A 345 -11.65 10.86 16.00
C ALA A 345 -10.96 10.13 17.17
N LEU A 346 -10.19 10.81 18.02
CA LEU A 346 -9.59 10.24 19.25
C LEU A 346 -10.63 9.63 20.20
N SER A 347 -11.83 10.20 20.23
CA SER A 347 -12.95 9.74 21.06
C SER A 347 -13.68 8.51 20.48
N HIS A 348 -13.34 8.06 19.26
CA HIS A 348 -14.06 6.99 18.58
C HIS A 348 -13.87 5.64 19.29
N PRO A 349 -14.93 4.80 19.46
CA PRO A 349 -14.84 3.54 20.20
C PRO A 349 -13.75 2.57 19.73
N TRP A 350 -13.37 2.62 18.44
CA TRP A 350 -12.30 1.79 17.89
C TRP A 350 -10.88 2.26 18.27
N VAL A 351 -10.63 3.57 18.39
CA VAL A 351 -9.25 4.09 18.56
C VAL A 351 -8.92 4.55 19.99
N ARG A 352 -9.96 4.87 20.79
CA ARG A 352 -9.80 5.32 22.17
C ARG A 352 -9.01 4.32 23.02
N GLU A 353 -8.40 4.82 24.08
CA GLU A 353 -7.76 3.96 25.09
C GLU A 353 -8.81 3.07 25.78
N GLY A 354 -8.51 1.78 25.96
CA GLY A 354 -9.51 0.78 26.36
C GLY A 354 -10.67 0.62 25.36
N GLY A 355 -10.47 0.99 24.09
CA GLY A 355 -11.46 0.88 23.02
C GLY A 355 -11.68 -0.55 22.51
N ASN A 356 -12.68 -0.70 21.65
CA ASN A 356 -13.12 -1.96 21.07
C ASN A 356 -12.27 -2.36 19.83
N ALA A 357 -11.00 -1.95 19.76
CA ALA A 357 -10.09 -2.46 18.73
C ALA A 357 -9.84 -3.95 18.97
N SER A 358 -9.93 -4.75 17.92
CA SER A 358 -9.77 -6.19 18.05
C SER A 358 -8.31 -6.56 18.37
N ASP A 359 -8.11 -7.34 19.43
CA ASP A 359 -6.86 -8.07 19.71
C ASP A 359 -6.57 -9.18 18.68
N ILE A 360 -7.55 -9.53 17.85
CA ILE A 360 -7.38 -10.49 16.76
C ILE A 360 -6.47 -9.87 15.68
N PRO A 361 -5.39 -10.56 15.25
CA PRO A 361 -4.58 -10.16 14.10
C PRO A 361 -5.42 -9.86 12.86
N VAL A 362 -4.95 -8.99 11.97
CA VAL A 362 -5.60 -8.83 10.65
C VAL A 362 -5.45 -10.15 9.90
N ASP A 363 -6.58 -10.84 9.70
CA ASP A 363 -6.64 -12.28 9.40
C ASP A 363 -5.76 -12.70 8.20
N ILE A 364 -4.87 -13.66 8.45
CA ILE A 364 -3.98 -14.25 7.45
C ILE A 364 -4.85 -15.06 6.49
N SER A 365 -5.14 -14.45 5.34
CA SER A 365 -6.04 -14.97 4.32
C SER A 365 -5.68 -16.39 3.85
N VAL A 366 -4.41 -16.80 4.02
CA VAL A 366 -3.89 -18.15 3.79
C VAL A 366 -4.30 -19.16 4.88
N LEU A 367 -4.22 -18.85 6.18
CA LEU A 367 -4.66 -19.78 7.25
C LEU A 367 -6.16 -20.06 7.19
N ASN A 368 -6.97 -19.05 6.85
CA ASN A 368 -8.39 -19.25 6.58
C ASN A 368 -8.59 -20.15 5.33
N ASN A 369 -7.82 -19.94 4.26
CA ASN A 369 -7.87 -20.80 3.07
C ASN A 369 -7.51 -22.25 3.37
N LEU A 370 -6.42 -22.50 4.11
CA LEU A 370 -6.01 -23.84 4.57
C LEU A 370 -7.13 -24.52 5.38
N ARG A 371 -7.84 -23.78 6.25
CA ARG A 371 -9.04 -24.25 6.97
C ARG A 371 -10.27 -24.51 6.08
N GLN A 372 -10.40 -23.84 4.94
CA GLN A 372 -11.46 -24.13 3.96
C GLN A 372 -11.07 -25.27 3.00
N PHE A 373 -9.77 -25.52 2.78
CA PHE A 373 -9.27 -26.55 1.87
C PHE A 373 -9.76 -27.96 2.26
N VAL A 374 -9.82 -28.25 3.56
CA VAL A 374 -10.40 -29.49 4.13
C VAL A 374 -11.90 -29.66 3.80
N LYS A 375 -12.62 -28.57 3.56
CA LYS A 375 -14.05 -28.57 3.21
C LYS A 375 -14.31 -28.55 1.70
N TYR A 376 -13.25 -28.49 0.90
CA TYR A 376 -13.35 -28.70 -0.54
C TYR A 376 -13.35 -30.19 -0.83
N SER A 377 -14.02 -30.56 -1.91
CA SER A 377 -13.98 -31.92 -2.43
C SER A 377 -12.59 -32.30 -2.94
N ARG A 378 -12.32 -33.60 -3.01
CA ARG A 378 -11.09 -34.13 -3.60
C ARG A 378 -10.86 -33.60 -5.01
N LEU A 379 -11.91 -33.57 -5.85
CA LEU A 379 -11.80 -33.05 -7.22
C LEU A 379 -11.36 -31.58 -7.24
N LYS A 380 -11.95 -30.74 -6.39
CA LYS A 380 -11.53 -29.34 -6.28
C LYS A 380 -10.11 -29.19 -5.73
N GLN A 381 -9.70 -30.03 -4.76
CA GLN A 381 -8.33 -30.04 -4.25
C GLN A 381 -7.32 -30.41 -5.36
N PHE A 382 -7.62 -31.41 -6.20
CA PHE A 382 -6.80 -31.75 -7.37
C PHE A 382 -6.76 -30.61 -8.40
N ALA A 383 -7.89 -29.97 -8.69
CA ALA A 383 -7.94 -28.83 -9.61
C ALA A 383 -7.11 -27.63 -9.09
N LEU A 384 -7.13 -27.37 -7.77
CA LEU A 384 -6.30 -26.33 -7.14
C LEU A 384 -4.80 -26.67 -7.15
N ARG A 385 -4.42 -27.94 -6.97
CA ARG A 385 -3.03 -28.42 -7.11
C ARG A 385 -2.53 -28.27 -8.55
N ALA A 386 -3.35 -28.66 -9.53
CA ALA A 386 -3.04 -28.46 -10.95
C ALA A 386 -2.83 -26.97 -11.27
N LEU A 387 -3.72 -26.09 -10.79
CA LEU A 387 -3.58 -24.64 -10.93
C LEU A 387 -2.30 -24.10 -10.27
N ALA A 388 -1.99 -24.48 -9.03
CA ALA A 388 -0.76 -24.09 -8.34
C ALA A 388 0.50 -24.44 -9.14
N SER A 389 0.51 -25.62 -9.76
CA SER A 389 1.61 -26.09 -10.61
C SER A 389 1.70 -25.44 -12.01
N THR A 390 0.90 -24.40 -12.28
CA THR A 390 0.99 -23.55 -13.49
C THR A 390 1.48 -22.13 -13.19
N LEU A 391 1.64 -21.77 -11.91
CA LEU A 391 2.10 -20.45 -11.47
C LEU A 391 3.62 -20.33 -11.62
N ASN A 392 4.10 -19.10 -11.78
CA ASN A 392 5.53 -18.78 -11.81
C ASN A 392 6.05 -18.31 -10.44
N GLU A 393 7.38 -18.24 -10.31
CA GLU A 393 8.08 -17.82 -9.09
C GLU A 393 7.67 -16.40 -8.61
N GLU A 394 7.31 -15.49 -9.52
CA GLU A 394 6.86 -14.14 -9.15
C GLU A 394 5.45 -14.14 -8.51
N GLU A 395 4.57 -15.05 -8.93
CA GLU A 395 3.22 -15.21 -8.39
C GLU A 395 3.17 -15.93 -7.04
N ILE A 396 4.13 -16.82 -6.79
CA ILE A 396 4.23 -17.58 -5.54
C ILE A 396 5.20 -16.95 -4.54
N ALA A 397 5.92 -15.88 -4.89
CA ALA A 397 6.83 -15.15 -3.99
C ALA A 397 6.13 -14.68 -2.70
N ASP A 398 4.95 -14.06 -2.82
CA ASP A 398 4.12 -13.63 -1.67
C ASP A 398 3.68 -14.81 -0.79
N LEU A 399 3.53 -16.00 -1.36
CA LEU A 399 3.20 -17.23 -0.63
C LEU A 399 4.45 -17.90 -0.04
N ARG A 400 5.63 -17.67 -0.63
CA ARG A 400 6.90 -18.19 -0.11
C ARG A 400 7.29 -17.53 1.20
N ASP A 401 7.20 -16.20 1.25
CA ASP A 401 7.39 -15.43 2.48
C ASP A 401 6.41 -15.85 3.62
N GLN A 402 5.26 -16.43 3.28
CA GLN A 402 4.27 -16.97 4.24
C GLN A 402 4.53 -18.43 4.62
N PHE A 403 5.07 -19.24 3.71
CA PHE A 403 5.53 -20.60 3.99
C PHE A 403 6.72 -20.60 4.94
N ASP A 404 7.75 -19.80 4.62
CA ASP A 404 8.97 -19.59 5.41
C ASP A 404 8.71 -18.94 6.79
N ALA A 405 7.49 -18.46 7.05
CA ALA A 405 7.04 -17.94 8.35
C ALA A 405 6.27 -18.98 9.21
N ILE A 406 5.95 -20.14 8.63
CA ILE A 406 5.33 -21.29 9.31
C ILE A 406 6.36 -22.42 9.47
N ASP A 407 7.24 -22.61 8.49
CA ASP A 407 8.46 -23.43 8.57
C ASP A 407 9.49 -22.74 9.48
N VAL A 408 9.49 -23.10 10.78
CA VAL A 408 10.28 -22.46 11.83
C VAL A 408 11.70 -23.03 11.86
N ASP A 409 11.86 -24.33 11.62
CA ASP A 409 13.17 -24.98 11.59
C ASP A 409 13.90 -24.83 10.22
N LYS A 410 13.18 -24.38 9.19
CA LYS A 410 13.65 -24.13 7.82
C LYS A 410 14.07 -25.39 7.09
N ASN A 411 13.43 -26.51 7.39
CA ASN A 411 13.67 -27.78 6.70
C ASN A 411 13.10 -27.80 5.26
N GLY A 412 12.22 -26.87 4.91
CA GLY A 412 11.57 -26.78 3.59
C GLY A 412 10.17 -27.43 3.51
N SER A 413 9.67 -27.95 4.63
CA SER A 413 8.38 -28.63 4.78
C SER A 413 7.75 -28.30 6.14
N ILE A 414 6.46 -27.97 6.17
CA ILE A 414 5.76 -27.62 7.41
C ILE A 414 5.34 -28.90 8.16
N SER A 415 5.80 -29.05 9.40
CA SER A 415 5.43 -30.17 10.27
C SER A 415 4.08 -29.99 10.98
N LEU A 416 3.54 -31.09 11.54
CA LEU A 416 2.34 -31.09 12.38
C LEU A 416 2.43 -30.11 13.56
N GLU A 417 3.60 -30.04 14.21
CA GLU A 417 3.80 -29.19 15.39
C GLU A 417 3.91 -27.71 15.01
N GLU A 418 4.53 -27.38 13.88
CA GLU A 418 4.60 -26.02 13.35
C GLU A 418 3.24 -25.53 12.87
N MET A 419 2.52 -26.37 12.11
CA MET A 419 1.13 -26.10 11.70
C MET A 419 0.22 -25.91 12.92
N ARG A 420 0.40 -26.72 13.98
CA ARG A 420 -0.32 -26.57 15.25
C ARG A 420 0.03 -25.24 15.92
N GLN A 421 1.30 -24.83 15.96
CA GLN A 421 1.71 -23.55 16.53
C GLN A 421 1.20 -22.36 15.73
N ALA A 422 1.20 -22.42 14.39
CA ALA A 422 0.61 -21.40 13.53
C ALA A 422 -0.91 -21.28 13.75
N LEU A 423 -1.63 -22.40 13.76
CA LEU A 423 -3.09 -22.42 13.95
C LEU A 423 -3.55 -22.18 15.39
N ALA A 424 -2.68 -22.34 16.40
CA ALA A 424 -2.97 -22.05 17.80
C ALA A 424 -2.65 -20.61 18.22
N LYS A 425 -1.88 -19.86 17.42
CA LYS A 425 -1.66 -18.41 17.61
C LYS A 425 -2.89 -17.59 17.19
N ASP A 426 -3.77 -18.15 16.37
CA ASP A 426 -5.14 -17.65 16.13
C ASP A 426 -6.07 -17.99 17.30
N LEU A 427 -6.54 -16.98 18.04
CA LEU A 427 -7.74 -17.11 18.90
C LEU A 427 -8.82 -16.12 18.40
N PRO A 428 -10.10 -16.54 18.39
CA PRO A 428 -10.79 -16.96 19.62
C PRO A 428 -10.88 -18.47 19.92
N TRP A 429 -10.48 -19.35 18.99
CA TRP A 429 -10.80 -20.78 19.06
C TRP A 429 -9.56 -21.66 19.23
N LYS A 430 -9.30 -22.11 20.46
CA LYS A 430 -8.28 -23.12 20.76
C LYS A 430 -8.66 -24.44 20.09
N MET A 431 -8.14 -24.68 18.88
CA MET A 431 -8.42 -25.87 18.07
C MET A 431 -8.01 -27.14 18.82
N LYS A 432 -8.87 -28.18 18.77
CA LYS A 432 -8.51 -29.51 19.29
C LYS A 432 -7.58 -30.21 18.31
N GLU A 433 -6.61 -30.93 18.86
CA GLU A 433 -5.53 -31.62 18.16
C GLU A 433 -5.96 -32.49 16.96
N PRO A 434 -7.08 -33.27 17.00
CA PRO A 434 -7.54 -34.04 15.84
C PRO A 434 -7.84 -33.19 14.60
N ARG A 435 -8.28 -31.94 14.80
CA ARG A 435 -8.69 -31.04 13.70
C ARG A 435 -7.52 -30.36 12.99
N VAL A 436 -6.34 -30.34 13.62
CA VAL A 436 -5.10 -29.91 12.95
C VAL A 436 -4.57 -31.06 12.09
N LEU A 437 -4.66 -32.28 12.60
CA LEU A 437 -4.39 -33.52 11.85
C LEU A 437 -5.26 -33.64 10.59
N GLU A 438 -6.57 -33.38 10.70
CA GLU A 438 -7.50 -33.30 9.54
C GLU A 438 -7.07 -32.25 8.49
N ILE A 439 -6.47 -31.13 8.91
CA ILE A 439 -5.99 -30.09 7.99
C ILE A 439 -4.76 -30.57 7.23
N LEU A 440 -3.79 -31.14 7.93
CA LEU A 440 -2.57 -31.66 7.31
C LEU A 440 -2.89 -32.82 6.36
N GLN A 441 -3.66 -33.81 6.79
CA GLN A 441 -4.09 -34.96 5.95
C GLN A 441 -4.90 -34.58 4.70
N ALA A 442 -5.43 -33.35 4.61
CA ALA A 442 -6.08 -32.85 3.40
C ALA A 442 -5.10 -32.17 2.43
N ILE A 443 -4.04 -31.56 2.95
CA ILE A 443 -3.04 -30.79 2.20
C ILE A 443 -1.90 -31.70 1.74
N ASP A 444 -1.38 -32.51 2.65
CA ASP A 444 -0.44 -33.62 2.42
C ASP A 444 -1.04 -34.59 1.39
N SER A 445 -0.43 -34.62 0.21
CA SER A 445 -0.88 -35.40 -0.95
C SER A 445 -0.04 -36.67 -1.13
N ASN A 446 1.21 -36.64 -0.65
CA ASN A 446 2.18 -37.72 -0.78
C ASN A 446 2.14 -38.69 0.43
N THR A 447 1.41 -38.31 1.49
CA THR A 447 1.23 -38.99 2.78
C THR A 447 2.49 -39.15 3.62
N ASP A 448 3.46 -38.24 3.48
CA ASP A 448 4.70 -38.22 4.25
C ASP A 448 4.56 -37.60 5.66
N GLY A 449 3.42 -36.97 5.96
CA GLY A 449 3.11 -36.35 7.25
C GLY A 449 3.61 -34.91 7.41
N LEU A 450 4.19 -34.33 6.36
CA LEU A 450 4.59 -32.93 6.25
C LEU A 450 3.77 -32.23 5.16
N VAL A 451 3.98 -30.94 4.97
CA VAL A 451 3.39 -30.17 3.86
C VAL A 451 4.49 -29.44 3.11
N ASP A 452 4.71 -29.79 1.85
CA ASP A 452 5.70 -29.13 1.01
C ASP A 452 5.22 -27.75 0.52
N PHE A 453 6.13 -26.95 -0.04
CA PHE A 453 5.79 -25.61 -0.52
C PHE A 453 4.72 -25.59 -1.64
N LYS A 454 4.68 -26.59 -2.52
CA LYS A 454 3.69 -26.69 -3.61
C LYS A 454 2.31 -27.06 -3.08
N GLU A 455 2.25 -27.95 -2.11
CA GLU A 455 1.03 -28.35 -1.41
C GLU A 455 0.45 -27.20 -0.59
N PHE A 456 1.32 -26.47 0.13
CA PHE A 456 0.95 -25.23 0.80
C PHE A 456 0.38 -24.21 -0.17
N VAL A 457 1.05 -23.93 -1.31
CA VAL A 457 0.54 -23.01 -2.33
C VAL A 457 -0.84 -23.45 -2.81
N ALA A 458 -1.03 -24.72 -3.18
CA ALA A 458 -2.31 -25.25 -3.64
C ALA A 458 -3.46 -25.03 -2.65
N ALA A 459 -3.19 -25.16 -1.35
CA ALA A 459 -4.19 -24.92 -0.31
C ALA A 459 -4.33 -23.44 0.10
N ALA A 460 -3.32 -22.60 -0.20
CA ALA A 460 -3.29 -21.17 0.06
C ALA A 460 -3.98 -20.32 -1.04
N LEU A 461 -4.21 -20.85 -2.25
CA LEU A 461 -4.66 -20.06 -3.42
C LEU A 461 -6.03 -19.36 -3.29
N HIS A 462 -6.08 -18.09 -3.70
CA HIS A 462 -7.31 -17.32 -3.85
C HIS A 462 -7.75 -17.23 -5.32
N VAL A 463 -8.41 -18.28 -5.82
CA VAL A 463 -8.97 -18.36 -7.18
C VAL A 463 -9.71 -17.07 -7.60
N ASN A 464 -10.67 -16.62 -6.78
CA ASN A 464 -11.50 -15.45 -7.10
C ASN A 464 -10.69 -14.14 -7.15
N GLN A 465 -9.53 -14.07 -6.49
CA GLN A 465 -8.64 -12.89 -6.53
C GLN A 465 -7.80 -12.85 -7.80
N MET A 466 -7.40 -14.01 -8.33
CA MET A 466 -6.66 -14.10 -9.60
C MET A 466 -7.53 -13.63 -10.77
N GLU A 467 -8.78 -14.11 -10.83
CA GLU A 467 -9.76 -13.72 -11.85
C GLU A 467 -10.11 -12.22 -11.82
N GLU A 468 -10.32 -11.64 -10.63
CA GLU A 468 -10.63 -10.20 -10.50
C GLU A 468 -9.45 -9.27 -10.83
N HIS A 469 -8.21 -9.77 -10.78
CA HIS A 469 -7.01 -8.97 -11.01
C HIS A 469 -6.56 -9.00 -12.48
N ASP A 470 -6.66 -10.16 -13.13
CA ASP A 470 -6.24 -10.35 -14.52
C ASP A 470 -7.06 -11.48 -15.17
N SER A 471 -8.14 -11.09 -15.85
CA SER A 471 -9.08 -12.02 -16.51
C SER A 471 -8.41 -12.86 -17.60
N ASP A 472 -7.50 -12.26 -18.37
CA ASP A 472 -6.88 -12.92 -19.52
C ASP A 472 -5.84 -13.95 -19.04
N LYS A 473 -5.08 -13.58 -18.03
CA LYS A 473 -4.14 -14.48 -17.34
C LYS A 473 -4.87 -15.59 -16.56
N TRP A 474 -6.00 -15.30 -15.92
CA TRP A 474 -6.85 -16.32 -15.30
C TRP A 474 -7.39 -17.32 -16.33
N GLN A 475 -7.81 -16.86 -17.51
CA GLN A 475 -8.22 -17.76 -18.60
C GLN A 475 -7.05 -18.67 -19.03
N MET A 476 -5.84 -18.12 -19.19
CA MET A 476 -4.64 -18.87 -19.55
C MET A 476 -4.24 -19.90 -18.47
N LEU A 477 -4.22 -19.52 -17.19
CA LEU A 477 -3.84 -20.42 -16.09
C LEU A 477 -4.88 -21.52 -15.84
N SER A 478 -6.17 -21.18 -15.90
CA SER A 478 -7.24 -22.18 -15.79
C SER A 478 -7.30 -23.13 -17.00
N GLN A 479 -6.92 -22.67 -18.19
CA GLN A 479 -6.74 -23.51 -19.37
C GLN A 479 -5.54 -24.45 -19.19
N ALA A 480 -4.37 -23.92 -18.81
CA ALA A 480 -3.17 -24.74 -18.58
C ALA A 480 -3.33 -25.75 -17.44
N ALA A 481 -4.18 -25.45 -16.44
CA ALA A 481 -4.53 -26.40 -15.38
C ALA A 481 -5.51 -27.49 -15.85
N PHE A 482 -6.40 -27.16 -16.79
CA PHE A 482 -7.32 -28.11 -17.43
C PHE A 482 -6.58 -29.07 -18.37
N GLU A 483 -5.68 -28.55 -19.20
CA GLU A 483 -4.81 -29.30 -20.13
C GLU A 483 -3.79 -30.25 -19.44
N LYS A 484 -3.72 -30.24 -18.10
CA LYS A 484 -3.01 -31.30 -17.36
C LYS A 484 -3.86 -32.55 -17.16
N PHE A 485 -5.18 -32.38 -17.01
CA PHE A 485 -6.13 -33.49 -16.88
C PHE A 485 -6.60 -34.00 -18.25
N ASP A 486 -6.86 -33.10 -19.19
CA ASP A 486 -7.21 -33.40 -20.59
C ASP A 486 -5.95 -33.82 -21.36
N VAL A 487 -5.74 -35.14 -21.48
CA VAL A 487 -4.54 -35.78 -22.05
C VAL A 487 -4.69 -35.97 -23.55
N ASP A 488 -5.89 -36.31 -24.03
CA ASP A 488 -6.15 -36.51 -25.47
C ASP A 488 -6.49 -35.22 -26.23
N ARG A 489 -6.79 -34.13 -25.51
CA ARG A 489 -7.15 -32.79 -26.00
C ARG A 489 -8.51 -32.75 -26.71
N ASP A 490 -9.45 -33.60 -26.29
CA ASP A 490 -10.84 -33.53 -26.77
C ASP A 490 -11.64 -32.34 -26.21
N GLY A 491 -11.11 -31.65 -25.19
CA GLY A 491 -11.72 -30.48 -24.54
C GLY A 491 -12.58 -30.80 -23.32
N PHE A 492 -12.57 -32.05 -22.87
CA PHE A 492 -13.29 -32.56 -21.71
C PHE A 492 -12.33 -33.39 -20.83
N ILE A 493 -12.56 -33.43 -19.52
CA ILE A 493 -11.86 -34.38 -18.64
C ILE A 493 -12.73 -35.63 -18.52
N THR A 494 -12.24 -36.76 -19.02
CA THR A 494 -12.94 -38.05 -18.91
C THR A 494 -12.73 -38.72 -17.54
N PRO A 495 -13.61 -39.67 -17.15
CA PRO A 495 -13.42 -40.47 -15.94
C PRO A 495 -12.07 -41.20 -15.92
N GLU A 496 -11.65 -41.75 -17.06
CA GLU A 496 -10.39 -42.47 -17.25
C GLU A 496 -9.17 -41.57 -17.01
N GLU A 497 -9.14 -40.38 -17.58
CA GLU A 497 -8.06 -39.40 -17.41
C GLU A 497 -7.99 -38.86 -15.98
N LEU A 498 -9.15 -38.57 -15.38
CA LEU A 498 -9.23 -38.19 -13.98
C LEU A 498 -8.64 -39.30 -13.08
N ARG A 499 -8.88 -40.58 -13.40
CA ARG A 499 -8.25 -41.71 -12.68
C ARG A 499 -6.75 -41.79 -12.90
N MET A 500 -6.26 -41.52 -14.12
CA MET A 500 -4.82 -41.49 -14.41
C MET A 500 -4.10 -40.37 -13.64
N HIS A 501 -4.69 -39.17 -13.58
CA HIS A 501 -4.04 -38.01 -12.96
C HIS A 501 -4.17 -37.95 -11.43
N THR A 502 -5.19 -38.60 -10.85
CA THR A 502 -5.41 -38.61 -9.38
C THR A 502 -4.89 -39.85 -8.67
N GLY A 503 -4.56 -40.93 -9.40
CA GLY A 503 -4.07 -42.19 -8.83
C GLY A 503 -5.08 -42.97 -7.97
N LEU A 504 -6.34 -42.51 -7.88
CA LEU A 504 -7.36 -43.08 -7.00
C LEU A 504 -7.78 -44.48 -7.45
N ARG A 505 -7.65 -45.47 -6.54
CA ARG A 505 -8.26 -46.79 -6.70
C ARG A 505 -9.63 -46.83 -6.03
N GLY A 506 -10.68 -46.45 -6.75
CA GLY A 506 -12.06 -46.47 -6.26
C GLY A 506 -13.06 -45.93 -7.29
N SER A 507 -14.33 -45.86 -6.91
CA SER A 507 -15.37 -45.15 -7.68
C SER A 507 -15.07 -43.64 -7.67
N ILE A 508 -15.11 -43.05 -8.87
CA ILE A 508 -14.90 -41.61 -9.13
C ILE A 508 -16.22 -40.90 -9.47
N ASP A 509 -17.31 -41.65 -9.56
CA ASP A 509 -18.66 -41.15 -9.86
C ASP A 509 -19.09 -40.00 -8.91
N PRO A 510 -18.80 -40.04 -7.58
CA PRO A 510 -19.10 -38.94 -6.68
C PRO A 510 -18.28 -37.65 -6.93
N LEU A 511 -17.16 -37.75 -7.65
CA LEU A 511 -16.36 -36.59 -8.05
C LEU A 511 -16.94 -35.96 -9.32
N LEU A 512 -17.37 -36.80 -10.27
CA LEU A 512 -18.04 -36.37 -11.49
C LEU A 512 -19.36 -35.66 -11.17
N GLU A 513 -20.25 -36.25 -10.37
CA GLU A 513 -21.56 -35.68 -9.95
C GLU A 513 -21.51 -34.29 -9.25
N GLU A 514 -20.32 -33.85 -8.84
CA GLU A 514 -20.08 -32.52 -8.26
C GLU A 514 -19.75 -31.46 -9.31
N ALA A 515 -18.92 -31.82 -10.30
CA ALA A 515 -18.44 -30.90 -11.33
C ALA A 515 -19.35 -30.88 -12.56
N ASP A 516 -19.76 -32.06 -13.03
CA ASP A 516 -20.68 -32.32 -14.13
C ASP A 516 -22.10 -31.84 -13.76
N ILE A 517 -22.60 -30.81 -14.46
CA ILE A 517 -23.96 -30.24 -14.24
C ILE A 517 -24.93 -30.55 -15.39
N ASP A 518 -24.47 -30.71 -16.62
CA ASP A 518 -25.33 -31.14 -17.73
C ASP A 518 -25.53 -32.66 -17.77
N LYS A 519 -24.76 -33.41 -16.97
CA LYS A 519 -24.79 -34.87 -16.78
C LYS A 519 -24.37 -35.64 -18.03
N ASP A 520 -23.38 -35.11 -18.73
CA ASP A 520 -22.81 -35.76 -19.93
C ASP A 520 -21.80 -36.87 -19.59
N GLY A 521 -21.41 -37.01 -18.32
CA GLY A 521 -20.45 -38.01 -17.84
C GLY A 521 -18.98 -37.61 -17.99
N LYS A 522 -18.71 -36.36 -18.40
CA LYS A 522 -17.39 -35.75 -18.50
C LYS A 522 -17.39 -34.42 -17.72
N ILE A 523 -16.28 -33.67 -17.79
CA ILE A 523 -16.19 -32.32 -17.21
C ILE A 523 -15.65 -31.37 -18.26
N SER A 524 -16.45 -30.40 -18.70
CA SER A 524 -15.97 -29.37 -19.65
C SER A 524 -15.14 -28.28 -18.95
N LEU A 525 -14.31 -27.56 -19.72
CA LEU A 525 -13.53 -26.41 -19.24
C LEU A 525 -14.38 -25.37 -18.49
N SER A 526 -15.63 -25.17 -18.93
CA SER A 526 -16.55 -24.20 -18.32
C SER A 526 -16.93 -24.59 -16.89
N GLU A 527 -16.99 -25.88 -16.63
CA GLU A 527 -17.38 -26.50 -15.37
C GLU A 527 -16.20 -26.67 -14.43
N PHE A 528 -15.02 -27.01 -14.97
CA PHE A 528 -13.77 -26.96 -14.25
C PHE A 528 -13.49 -25.55 -13.68
N ARG A 529 -13.71 -24.49 -14.48
CA ARG A 529 -13.65 -23.09 -14.02
C ARG A 529 -14.70 -22.77 -12.95
N ARG A 530 -15.91 -23.35 -13.03
CA ARG A 530 -16.98 -23.20 -12.03
C ARG A 530 -16.64 -23.92 -10.72
N LEU A 531 -16.06 -25.11 -10.79
CA LEU A 531 -15.58 -25.89 -9.64
C LEU A 531 -14.53 -25.11 -8.84
N LEU A 532 -13.54 -24.53 -9.52
CA LEU A 532 -12.50 -23.70 -8.90
C LEU A 532 -13.10 -22.49 -8.15
N ARG A 533 -14.13 -21.83 -8.69
CA ARG A 533 -14.83 -20.68 -8.08
C ARG A 533 -15.74 -21.04 -6.89
N THR A 534 -16.25 -22.28 -6.79
CA THR A 534 -17.36 -22.62 -5.88
C THR A 534 -16.91 -22.69 -4.42
N ALA A 535 -17.60 -21.97 -3.52
CA ALA A 535 -17.16 -21.77 -2.14
C ALA A 535 -17.73 -22.80 -1.15
N SER A 536 -17.04 -23.95 -1.02
CA SER A 536 -17.38 -25.05 -0.09
C SER A 536 -18.69 -25.77 -0.41
N ILE A 537 -18.84 -26.99 0.14
CA ILE A 537 -20.08 -27.77 0.06
C ILE A 537 -21.18 -27.02 0.81
N SER A 538 -22.03 -26.30 0.08
CA SER A 538 -23.42 -26.11 0.50
C SER A 538 -24.03 -27.51 0.56
N SER A 539 -24.50 -27.92 1.74
CA SER A 539 -25.35 -29.10 1.84
C SER A 539 -26.52 -28.92 0.86
N ARG A 540 -26.51 -29.68 -0.24
CA ARG A 540 -27.67 -29.76 -1.15
C ARG A 540 -28.81 -30.25 -0.27
N ASN A 541 -29.72 -29.35 0.12
CA ASN A 541 -31.01 -29.74 0.65
C ASN A 541 -31.65 -30.59 -0.44
N VAL A 542 -31.61 -31.90 -0.25
CA VAL A 542 -32.37 -32.85 -1.05
C VAL A 542 -33.82 -32.35 -0.97
N PRO A 543 -34.46 -31.98 -2.10
CA PRO A 543 -35.88 -31.73 -2.09
C PRO A 543 -36.50 -33.05 -1.63
N CYS A 544 -37.06 -33.07 -0.42
CA CYS A 544 -37.74 -34.25 0.09
C CYS A 544 -38.86 -34.55 -0.91
N SER A 545 -38.74 -35.68 -1.62
CA SER A 545 -39.65 -36.06 -2.68
C SER A 545 -41.03 -36.33 -2.06
N SER A 546 -41.87 -35.31 -2.09
CA SER A 546 -43.28 -35.38 -1.74
C SER A 546 -44.04 -36.13 -2.84
N ASP A 547 -43.77 -37.43 -2.97
CA ASP A 547 -44.65 -38.39 -3.65
C ASP A 547 -44.19 -39.82 -3.36
N GLN A 548 -44.91 -40.47 -2.42
CA GLN A 548 -45.35 -41.88 -2.45
C GLN A 548 -45.69 -42.39 -1.05
N ARG A 549 -46.94 -42.13 -0.61
CA ARG A 549 -47.70 -43.04 0.26
C ARG A 549 -49.18 -42.65 0.31
N ASN A 550 -49.97 -43.29 -0.55
CA ASN A 550 -51.17 -44.05 -0.16
C ASN A 550 -51.96 -44.52 -1.39
N SER A 551 -51.70 -45.74 -1.84
CA SER A 551 -52.64 -46.54 -2.63
C SER A 551 -52.28 -48.03 -2.54
N ARG A 552 -52.92 -48.71 -1.58
CA ARG A 552 -53.38 -50.12 -1.58
C ARG A 552 -53.51 -50.65 -0.14
N LYS A 553 -54.72 -50.50 0.40
CA LYS A 553 -55.38 -51.58 1.15
C LYS A 553 -56.50 -52.09 0.24
N LEU A 554 -56.79 -53.39 0.36
CA LEU A 554 -57.62 -54.21 -0.54
C LEU A 554 -56.91 -54.51 -1.87
#